data_AF-A0A530H5B0-F1
#
_entry.id   AF-A0A530H5B0-F1
#
_cell.length_a   1.000
_cell.length_b   1.000
_cell.length_c   1.000
_cell.angle_alpha   90.00
_cell.angle_beta   90.00
_cell.angle_gamma   90.00
#
_symmetry.space_group_name_H-M   'P 1'
#
loop_
_entity.id
_entity.type
_entity.pdbx_description
1 polymer ?
#
loop_
_entity_poly.entity_id
_entity_poly.type
_entity_poly.pdbx_seq_one_letter_code
_entity_poly.pdbx_strand_id
1 'polypeptide(L)'
;ADYAVAGIGNWRDFMITAAQVRGYLGVSPSAYEEACHAMGQETAAIVIACILQRAQHINSAGGYLRVLTDKARAGAFSVGPMLMAALKANGATARMAG
;
A
#
# COMPACT_ATOMS: atom_id res chain seq x y z
N ALA A 1 9.90 -10.97 -3.08
CA ALA A 1 11.08 -10.10 -3.29
C ALA A 1 11.07 -9.47 -4.69
N ASP A 2 10.01 -9.69 -5.44
CA ASP A 2 10.00 -9.68 -6.91
C ASP A 2 9.83 -8.28 -7.50
N TYR A 3 9.52 -7.29 -6.65
CA TYR A 3 9.31 -5.89 -7.04
C TYR A 3 10.50 -4.98 -6.71
N ALA A 4 11.46 -5.43 -5.89
CA ALA A 4 12.62 -4.64 -5.49
C ALA A 4 13.88 -5.17 -6.17
N VAL A 5 14.46 -4.37 -7.08
CA VAL A 5 15.62 -4.77 -7.91
C VAL A 5 16.85 -5.19 -7.08
N ALA A 6 17.08 -4.55 -5.93
CA ALA A 6 18.21 -4.84 -5.04
C ALA A 6 17.78 -5.20 -3.60
N GLY A 7 16.49 -5.54 -3.41
CA GLY A 7 15.89 -5.62 -2.08
C GLY A 7 15.57 -4.25 -1.47
N ILE A 8 15.04 -4.24 -0.26
CA ILE A 8 14.65 -3.04 0.50
C ILE A 8 15.53 -2.99 1.74
N GLY A 9 16.50 -2.07 1.79
CA GLY A 9 17.42 -1.93 2.92
C GLY A 9 17.06 -0.78 3.86
N ASN A 10 16.25 0.16 3.41
CA ASN A 10 15.84 1.34 4.18
C ASN A 10 14.47 1.89 3.70
N TRP A 11 13.98 2.92 4.40
CA TRP A 11 12.70 3.57 4.08
C TRP A 11 12.64 4.20 2.69
N ARG A 12 13.74 4.75 2.19
CA ARG A 12 13.81 5.34 0.85
C ARG A 12 13.64 4.25 -0.22
N ASP A 13 14.32 3.12 -0.06
CA ASP A 13 14.19 1.98 -0.97
C ASP A 13 12.75 1.45 -0.98
N PHE A 14 12.13 1.39 0.19
CA PHE A 14 10.72 1.00 0.33
C PHE A 14 9.80 1.95 -0.42
N MET A 15 9.93 3.26 -0.22
CA MET A 15 9.12 4.27 -0.90
C MET A 15 9.28 4.23 -2.42
N ILE A 16 10.51 4.05 -2.92
CA ILE A 16 10.80 3.90 -4.36
C ILE A 16 10.13 2.65 -4.91
N THR A 17 10.23 1.53 -4.20
CA THR A 17 9.61 0.27 -4.60
C THR A 17 8.08 0.40 -4.63
N ALA A 18 7.47 0.99 -3.59
CA ALA A 18 6.03 1.24 -3.54
C ALA A 18 5.58 2.15 -4.69
N ALA A 19 6.35 3.19 -5.01
CA ALA A 19 6.07 4.09 -6.13
C ALA A 19 6.13 3.39 -7.50
N GLN A 20 6.90 2.31 -7.66
CA GLN A 20 6.84 1.47 -8.86
C GLN A 20 5.62 0.56 -8.85
N VAL A 21 5.37 -0.10 -7.71
CA VAL A 21 4.25 -1.03 -7.51
C VAL A 21 2.89 -0.40 -7.82
N ARG A 22 2.71 0.89 -7.52
CA ARG A 22 1.47 1.62 -7.84
C ARG A 22 1.07 1.49 -9.32
N GLY A 23 2.04 1.43 -10.23
CA GLY A 23 1.81 1.28 -11.67
C GLY A 23 1.20 -0.08 -12.00
N TYR A 24 1.72 -1.16 -11.40
CA TYR A 24 1.18 -2.51 -11.56
C TYR A 24 -0.23 -2.66 -10.97
N LEU A 25 -0.58 -1.83 -9.99
CA LEU A 25 -1.92 -1.78 -9.40
C LEU A 25 -2.91 -0.90 -10.19
N GLY A 26 -2.48 -0.26 -11.28
CA GLY A 26 -3.33 0.68 -12.03
C GLY A 26 -3.63 1.97 -11.27
N VAL A 27 -2.79 2.35 -10.31
CA VAL A 27 -2.89 3.61 -9.58
C VAL A 27 -2.21 4.73 -10.39
N SER A 28 -2.99 5.75 -10.77
CA SER A 28 -2.46 6.89 -11.50
C SER A 28 -1.45 7.69 -10.67
N PRO A 29 -0.45 8.34 -11.31
CA PRO A 29 0.51 9.21 -10.60
C PRO A 29 -0.18 10.27 -9.74
N SER A 30 -1.21 10.92 -10.28
CA SER A 30 -2.01 11.92 -9.58
C SER A 30 -2.67 11.39 -8.29
N ALA A 31 -3.23 10.18 -8.33
CA ALA A 31 -3.88 9.60 -7.15
C ALA A 31 -2.87 9.30 -6.04
N TYR A 32 -1.66 8.91 -6.42
CA TYR A 32 -0.57 8.65 -5.47
C TYR A 32 0.00 9.94 -4.88
N GLU A 33 0.20 10.97 -5.69
CA GLU A 33 0.63 12.30 -5.22
C GLU A 33 -0.38 12.90 -4.24
N GLU A 34 -1.68 12.81 -4.55
CA GLU A 34 -2.73 13.24 -3.64
C GLU A 34 -2.74 12.47 -2.31
N ALA A 35 -2.49 11.16 -2.36
CA ALA A 35 -2.32 10.36 -1.16
C ALA A 35 -1.12 10.84 -0.34
N CYS A 36 0.05 11.01 -0.97
CA CYS A 36 1.26 11.53 -0.31
C CYS A 36 1.02 12.89 0.36
N HIS A 37 0.28 13.80 -0.27
CA HIS A 37 -0.08 15.08 0.32
C HIS A 37 -1.02 14.95 1.53
N ALA A 38 -1.96 13.99 1.50
CA ALA A 38 -2.94 13.83 2.56
C ALA A 38 -2.43 13.06 3.79
N MET A 39 -1.60 12.04 3.60
CA MET A 39 -1.19 11.13 4.68
C MET A 39 0.34 11.03 4.89
N GLY A 40 1.13 11.72 4.06
CA GLY A 40 2.59 11.63 4.06
C GLY A 40 3.12 10.50 3.16
N GLN A 41 4.37 10.65 2.71
CA GLN A 41 5.01 9.74 1.76
C GLN A 41 5.19 8.32 2.33
N GLU A 42 5.62 8.21 3.59
CA GLU A 42 5.84 6.92 4.26
C GLU A 42 4.51 6.16 4.39
N THR A 43 3.48 6.84 4.87
CA THR A 43 2.13 6.26 5.02
C THR A 43 1.55 5.84 3.67
N ALA A 44 1.68 6.67 2.63
CA ALA A 44 1.23 6.34 1.29
C ALA A 44 1.93 5.09 0.74
N ALA A 45 3.24 4.96 0.96
CA ALA A 45 4.00 3.76 0.58
C ALA A 45 3.50 2.50 1.33
N ILE A 46 3.22 2.61 2.63
CA ILE A 46 2.64 1.50 3.42
C ILE A 46 1.26 1.12 2.85
N VAL A 47 0.43 2.10 2.51
CA VAL A 47 -0.89 1.85 1.92
C VAL A 47 -0.77 1.12 0.59
N ILE A 48 0.15 1.51 -0.30
CA ILE A 48 0.39 0.80 -1.56
C ILE A 48 0.79 -0.65 -1.31
N ALA A 49 1.71 -0.89 -0.37
CA ALA A 49 2.11 -2.26 -0.01
C ALA A 49 0.92 -3.09 0.53
N CYS A 50 0.08 -2.50 1.39
CA CYS A 50 -1.10 -3.17 1.92
C CYS A 50 -2.16 -3.45 0.84
N ILE A 51 -2.33 -2.54 -0.13
CA ILE A 51 -3.22 -2.73 -1.27
C ILE A 51 -2.67 -3.85 -2.17
N LEU A 52 -1.37 -3.87 -2.45
CA LEU A 52 -0.74 -4.96 -3.22
C LEU A 52 -1.03 -6.32 -2.58
N GLN A 53 -0.82 -6.43 -1.27
CA GLN A 53 -1.05 -7.67 -0.53
C GLN A 53 -2.50 -8.19 -0.63
N ARG A 54 -3.45 -7.27 -0.89
CA ARG A 54 -4.88 -7.57 -0.97
C ARG A 54 -5.45 -7.33 -2.37
N ALA A 55 -4.62 -7.19 -3.39
CA ALA A 55 -5.06 -6.76 -4.72
C ALA A 55 -6.14 -7.68 -5.31
N GLN A 56 -6.06 -8.99 -5.05
CA GLN A 56 -7.06 -9.98 -5.49
C GLN A 56 -8.46 -9.77 -4.88
N HIS A 57 -8.56 -9.03 -3.78
CA HIS A 57 -9.83 -8.72 -3.10
C HIS A 57 -10.28 -7.27 -3.31
N ILE A 58 -9.56 -6.49 -4.14
CA ILE A 58 -9.82 -5.08 -4.38
C ILE A 58 -10.16 -4.89 -5.87
N ASN A 59 -11.38 -4.46 -6.16
CA ASN A 59 -11.83 -4.25 -7.55
C ASN A 59 -11.02 -3.17 -8.28
N SER A 60 -10.68 -2.08 -7.59
CA SER A 60 -9.90 -0.98 -8.15
C SER A 60 -8.99 -0.39 -7.08
N ALA A 61 -7.69 -0.64 -7.18
CA ALA A 61 -6.69 -0.09 -6.27
C ALA A 61 -6.65 1.45 -6.33
N GLY A 62 -6.77 2.03 -7.53
CA GLY A 62 -6.79 3.49 -7.71
C GLY A 62 -8.04 4.16 -7.14
N GLY A 63 -9.21 3.52 -7.23
CA GLY A 63 -10.43 4.01 -6.58
C GLY A 63 -10.36 3.87 -5.07
N TYR A 64 -9.85 2.73 -4.59
CA TYR A 64 -9.70 2.49 -3.15
C TYR A 64 -8.71 3.45 -2.50
N LEU A 65 -7.58 3.74 -3.15
CA LEU A 65 -6.61 4.73 -2.66
C LEU A 65 -7.25 6.12 -2.51
N ARG A 66 -8.07 6.57 -3.46
CA ARG A 66 -8.79 7.85 -3.36
C ARG A 66 -9.69 7.92 -2.14
N VAL A 67 -10.46 6.86 -1.88
CA VAL A 67 -11.30 6.78 -0.67
C VAL A 67 -10.46 6.87 0.61
N LEU A 68 -9.28 6.26 0.64
CA LEU A 68 -8.37 6.36 1.78
C LEU A 68 -7.77 7.77 1.91
N THR A 69 -7.42 8.40 0.79
CA THR A 69 -6.96 9.80 0.74
C THR A 69 -8.02 10.75 1.30
N ASP A 70 -9.28 10.58 0.92
CA ASP A 70 -10.38 11.41 1.43
C ASP A 70 -10.58 11.21 2.94
N LYS A 71 -10.48 9.97 3.43
CA LYS A 71 -10.50 9.69 4.87
C LYS A 71 -9.31 10.32 5.61
N ALA A 72 -8.12 10.34 4.98
CA ALA A 72 -6.94 10.97 5.56
C ALA A 72 -7.10 12.49 5.66
N ARG A 73 -7.63 13.13 4.62
CA ARG A 73 -7.97 14.57 4.65
C ARG A 73 -8.99 14.88 5.75
N ALA A 74 -9.93 13.97 6.00
CA ALA A 74 -10.91 14.11 7.08
C ALA A 74 -10.38 13.77 8.49
N GLY A 75 -9.10 13.40 8.63
CA GLY A 75 -8.52 12.97 9.90
C GLY A 75 -9.06 11.62 10.42
N ALA A 76 -9.80 10.88 9.59
CA ALA A 76 -10.46 9.62 9.94
C ALA A 76 -9.70 8.37 9.44
N PHE A 77 -8.44 8.54 9.01
CA PHE A 77 -7.62 7.46 8.49
C PHE A 77 -6.58 7.01 9.51
N SER A 78 -6.42 5.69 9.63
CA SER A 78 -5.30 5.06 10.32
C SER A 78 -4.78 3.89 9.50
N VAL A 79 -3.45 3.79 9.39
CA VAL A 79 -2.78 2.71 8.66
C VAL A 79 -2.73 1.40 9.46
N GLY A 80 -2.84 1.46 10.78
CA GLY A 80 -2.73 0.30 11.68
C GLY A 80 -3.67 -0.84 11.35
N PRO A 81 -5.00 -0.61 11.20
CA PRO A 81 -5.94 -1.65 10.79
C PRO A 81 -5.63 -2.27 9.43
N MET A 82 -5.12 -1.48 8.48
CA MET A 82 -4.71 -2.00 7.17
C MET A 82 -3.48 -2.91 7.29
N LEU A 83 -2.49 -2.50 8.09
CA LEU A 83 -1.30 -3.31 8.37
C LEU A 83 -1.67 -4.65 9.03
N MET A 84 -2.56 -4.62 10.03
CA MET A 84 -3.03 -5.83 10.71
C MET A 84 -3.79 -6.77 9.76
N ALA A 85 -4.62 -6.21 8.87
CA ALA A 85 -5.30 -7.00 7.85
C ALA A 85 -4.31 -7.66 6.88
N ALA A 86 -3.26 -6.95 6.46
CA ALA A 86 -2.20 -7.51 5.61
C ALA A 86 -1.40 -8.61 6.32
N LEU A 87 -1.04 -8.40 7.60
CA LEU A 87 -0.35 -9.40 8.41
C LEU A 87 -1.20 -10.66 8.61
N LYS A 88 -2.51 -10.52 8.86
CA LYS A 88 -3.42 -11.67 9.01
C LYS A 88 -3.56 -12.46 7.71
N ALA A 89 -3.63 -11.78 6.56
CA ALA A 89 -3.66 -12.43 5.26
C ALA A 89 -2.40 -13.29 5.03
N ASN A 90 -1.23 -12.80 5.44
CA ASN A 90 0.05 -13.52 5.31
C ASN A 90 0.26 -14.62 6.38
N GLY A 91 -0.23 -14.40 7.60
CA GLY A 91 -0.18 -15.40 8.67
C GLY A 91 -1.09 -16.61 8.41
N ALA A 92 -2.12 -16.46 7.58
CA ALA A 92 -2.90 -17.59 7.06
C ALA A 92 -2.05 -18.46 6.11
N THR A 93 -1.25 -17.83 5.23
CA THR A 93 -0.33 -18.52 4.33
C THR A 93 0.77 -19.26 5.07
N ALA A 94 1.31 -18.67 6.16
CA ALA A 94 2.33 -19.33 6.99
C ALA A 94 1.81 -20.56 7.75
N ARG A 95 0.52 -20.63 8.07
CA ARG A 95 -0.09 -21.77 8.77
C ARG A 95 -0.55 -22.91 7.84
N MET A 96 -0.51 -22.72 6.52
CA MET A 96 -0.85 -23.76 5.53
C MET A 96 0.37 -24.49 4.96
N ALA A 97 1.59 -24.11 5.38
CA ALA A 97 2.84 -24.77 5.00
C ALA A 97 3.41 -25.69 6.11
N GLY A 98 2.55 -26.15 7.03
CA GLY A 98 2.88 -27.08 8.11
C GLY A 98 2.22 -28.44 7.90
#